data_AF-A0A2G2HCA2-F1
#
_entry.id   AF-A0A2G2HCA2-F1
#
_cell.length_a   1.000
_cell.length_b   1.000
_cell.length_c   1.000
_cell.angle_alpha   90.00
_cell.angle_beta   90.00
_cell.angle_gamma   90.00
#
_symmetry.space_group_name_H-M   'P 1'
#
loop_
_entity.id
_entity.type
_entity.pdbx_description
1 polymer ?
#
loop_
_entity_poly.entity_id
_entity_poly.type
_entity_poly.pdbx_seq_one_letter_code
_entity_poly.pdbx_strand_id
1 'polypeptide(L)'
;MNTFKDRISKLKESVKGFAKLERILAVICIFIPLILLIFDSWTLRESISKYADMNNNHIYVFLLSIAGMMFVVNGTINNKKWYNIVLGISLMGVALFHWKDFEWTHIIFAGIFFLGSAIVISYYTSKKQYWIACTIAIIIVLSLLAHFWLHWISLFAAEWIALGIIGIQYLLESYGVLD
;
A
#
# COMPACT_ATOMS: atom_id res chain seq x y z
N MET A 1 5.98 33.82 -26.89
CA MET A 1 6.67 33.64 -25.58
C MET A 1 5.70 33.45 -24.39
N ASN A 2 4.47 33.99 -24.42
CA ASN A 2 3.46 33.80 -23.36
C ASN A 2 2.84 32.39 -23.30
N THR A 3 2.74 31.69 -24.43
CA THR A 3 2.13 30.34 -24.52
C THR A 3 2.98 29.23 -23.90
N PHE A 4 4.31 29.36 -23.89
CA PHE A 4 5.21 28.36 -23.29
C PHE A 4 5.25 28.46 -21.76
N LYS A 5 5.32 29.69 -21.22
CA LYS A 5 5.24 29.93 -19.77
C LYS A 5 3.92 29.46 -19.18
N ASP A 6 2.82 29.66 -19.91
CA ASP A 6 1.48 29.21 -19.49
C ASP A 6 1.33 27.68 -19.53
N ARG A 7 2.01 26.99 -20.45
CA ARG A 7 2.10 25.52 -20.44
C ARG A 7 2.93 25.01 -19.25
N ILE A 8 4.04 25.67 -18.93
CA ILE A 8 4.89 25.30 -17.78
C ILE A 8 4.16 25.52 -16.44
N SER A 9 3.40 26.60 -16.28
CA SER A 9 2.63 26.84 -15.06
C SER A 9 1.56 25.77 -14.84
N LYS A 10 0.77 25.46 -15.88
CA LYS A 10 -0.25 24.40 -15.84
C LYS A 10 0.34 23.03 -15.51
N LEU A 11 1.49 22.70 -16.10
CA LEU A 11 2.20 21.45 -15.79
C LEU A 11 2.66 21.40 -14.32
N LYS A 12 3.23 22.50 -13.80
CA LYS A 12 3.65 22.57 -12.39
C LYS A 12 2.48 22.43 -11.42
N GLU A 13 1.35 23.03 -11.74
CA GLU A 13 0.14 22.97 -10.91
C GLU A 13 -0.46 21.57 -10.91
N SER A 14 -0.54 20.93 -12.09
CA SER A 14 -0.96 19.54 -12.24
C SER A 14 -0.09 18.59 -11.41
N VAL A 15 1.24 18.65 -11.56
CA VAL A 15 2.19 17.81 -10.79
C VAL A 15 2.04 18.01 -9.28
N LYS A 16 1.85 19.26 -8.82
CA LYS A 16 1.62 19.54 -7.39
C LYS A 16 0.30 18.96 -6.89
N GLY A 17 -0.76 19.03 -7.69
CA GLY A 17 -2.06 18.45 -7.38
C GLY A 17 -1.98 16.93 -7.20
N PHE A 18 -1.28 16.26 -8.11
CA PHE A 18 -1.06 14.80 -8.03
C PHE A 18 -0.24 14.41 -6.80
N ALA A 19 0.89 15.08 -6.55
CA ALA A 19 1.71 14.78 -5.37
C ALA A 19 0.92 14.99 -4.06
N LYS A 20 0.06 16.00 -3.99
CA LYS A 20 -0.81 16.21 -2.82
C LYS A 20 -1.81 15.06 -2.64
N LEU A 21 -2.43 14.60 -3.73
CA LEU A 21 -3.36 13.47 -3.71
C LEU A 21 -2.65 12.19 -3.23
N GLU A 22 -1.50 11.85 -3.80
CA GLU A 22 -0.72 10.67 -3.41
C GLU A 22 -0.40 10.66 -1.92
N ARG A 23 0.01 11.81 -1.36
CA ARG A 23 0.32 11.92 0.08
C ARG A 23 -0.90 11.67 0.96
N ILE A 24 -2.06 12.21 0.58
CA ILE A 24 -3.31 11.99 1.32
C ILE A 24 -3.67 10.50 1.29
N LEU A 25 -3.58 9.88 0.11
CA LEU A 25 -3.87 8.46 -0.06
C LEU A 25 -2.90 7.57 0.70
N ALA A 26 -1.62 7.92 0.73
CA ALA A 26 -0.60 7.19 1.48
C ALA A 26 -0.85 7.27 3.00
N VAL A 27 -1.23 8.44 3.51
CA VAL A 27 -1.64 8.59 4.91
C VAL A 27 -2.86 7.74 5.22
N ILE A 28 -3.87 7.74 4.36
CA ILE A 28 -5.04 6.87 4.52
C ILE A 28 -4.60 5.40 4.58
N CYS A 29 -3.71 4.97 3.67
CA CYS A 29 -3.16 3.61 3.62
C CYS A 29 -2.53 3.18 4.96
N ILE A 30 -1.71 4.03 5.56
CA ILE A 30 -1.05 3.78 6.87
C ILE A 30 -2.09 3.58 7.98
N PHE A 31 -3.19 4.33 7.93
CA PHE A 31 -4.24 4.31 8.95
C PHE A 31 -5.40 3.37 8.65
N ILE A 32 -5.38 2.61 7.55
CA ILE A 32 -6.44 1.63 7.22
C ILE A 32 -6.80 0.74 8.42
N PRO A 33 -5.84 0.10 9.10
CA PRO A 33 -6.18 -0.84 10.18
C PRO A 33 -6.79 -0.13 11.40
N LEU A 34 -6.38 1.11 11.67
CA LEU A 34 -6.98 1.93 12.73
C LEU A 34 -8.41 2.34 12.39
N ILE A 35 -8.67 2.74 11.14
CA ILE A 35 -10.01 3.09 10.69
C ILE A 35 -10.92 1.86 10.79
N LEU A 36 -10.45 0.69 10.35
CA LEU A 36 -11.19 -0.57 10.46
C LEU A 36 -11.53 -0.93 11.91
N LEU A 37 -10.58 -0.77 12.84
CA LEU A 37 -10.83 -0.97 14.27
C LEU A 37 -11.96 -0.07 14.78
N ILE A 38 -11.96 1.22 14.43
CA ILE A 38 -12.99 2.16 14.87
C ILE A 38 -14.37 1.74 14.34
N PHE A 39 -14.46 1.36 13.07
CA PHE A 39 -15.73 0.99 12.44
C PHE A 39 -16.24 -0.41 12.80
N ASP A 40 -15.39 -1.25 13.39
CA ASP A 40 -15.75 -2.53 14.00
C ASP A 40 -15.87 -2.44 15.54
N SER A 41 -16.15 -1.24 16.07
CA SER A 41 -16.36 -0.99 17.51
C SER A 41 -15.19 -1.40 18.40
N TRP A 42 -13.97 -1.14 17.94
CA TRP A 42 -12.70 -1.51 18.59
C TRP A 42 -12.45 -3.02 18.70
N THR A 43 -13.15 -3.83 17.89
CA THR A 43 -12.95 -5.28 17.84
C THR A 43 -11.67 -5.61 17.07
N LEU A 44 -10.64 -6.09 17.77
CA LEU A 44 -9.41 -6.54 17.14
C LEU A 44 -9.59 -7.92 16.51
N ARG A 45 -9.60 -7.98 15.17
CA ARG A 45 -9.62 -9.23 14.42
C ARG A 45 -8.21 -9.79 14.20
N GLU A 46 -8.13 -11.08 13.90
CA GLU A 46 -6.83 -11.75 13.68
C GLU A 46 -6.04 -11.23 12.47
N SER A 47 -6.72 -10.72 11.43
CA SER A 47 -6.11 -10.13 10.23
C SER A 47 -6.93 -8.94 9.71
N ILE A 48 -6.32 -8.07 8.92
CA ILE A 48 -6.97 -6.98 8.19
C ILE A 48 -8.06 -7.56 7.27
N SER A 49 -7.78 -8.67 6.59
CA SER A 49 -8.73 -9.32 5.71
C SER A 49 -9.98 -9.85 6.42
N LYS A 50 -9.91 -10.18 7.72
CA LYS A 50 -11.09 -10.59 8.51
C LYS A 50 -12.09 -9.47 8.75
N TYR A 51 -11.74 -8.20 8.48
CA TYR A 51 -12.70 -7.10 8.50
C TYR A 51 -13.67 -7.14 7.30
N ALA A 52 -13.45 -8.02 6.33
CA ALA A 52 -14.47 -8.32 5.32
C ALA A 52 -15.76 -8.93 5.93
N ASP A 53 -15.67 -9.52 7.12
CA ASP A 53 -16.80 -10.07 7.89
C ASP A 53 -17.42 -9.07 8.89
N MET A 54 -17.01 -7.80 8.92
CA MET A 54 -17.63 -6.80 9.80
C MET A 54 -19.00 -6.35 9.27
N ASN A 55 -19.89 -5.88 10.16
CA ASN A 55 -21.21 -5.38 9.74
C ASN A 55 -21.11 -4.27 8.69
N ASN A 56 -20.10 -3.40 8.80
CA ASN A 56 -19.83 -2.32 7.86
C ASN A 56 -18.78 -2.69 6.79
N ASN A 57 -18.73 -3.93 6.31
CA ASN A 57 -17.67 -4.45 5.42
C ASN A 57 -17.39 -3.61 4.15
N HIS A 58 -18.35 -2.82 3.68
CA HIS A 58 -18.15 -1.86 2.60
C HIS A 58 -17.00 -0.88 2.88
N ILE A 59 -16.72 -0.55 4.15
CA ILE A 59 -15.60 0.30 4.56
C ILE A 59 -14.27 -0.40 4.30
N TYR A 60 -14.17 -1.70 4.56
CA TYR A 60 -12.98 -2.50 4.23
C TYR A 60 -12.73 -2.49 2.73
N VAL A 61 -13.76 -2.79 1.93
CA VAL A 61 -13.63 -2.79 0.47
C VAL A 61 -13.24 -1.41 -0.04
N PHE A 62 -13.86 -0.35 0.47
CA PHE A 62 -13.58 1.02 0.08
C PHE A 62 -12.14 1.45 0.39
N LEU A 63 -11.66 1.21 1.61
CA LEU A 63 -10.32 1.60 2.04
C LEU A 63 -9.22 0.89 1.24
N LEU A 64 -9.33 -0.44 1.08
CA LEU A 64 -8.37 -1.21 0.28
C LEU A 64 -8.45 -0.83 -1.21
N SER A 65 -9.63 -0.51 -1.73
CA SER A 65 -9.78 -0.05 -3.12
C SER A 65 -9.14 1.31 -3.34
N ILE A 66 -9.28 2.24 -2.40
CA ILE A 66 -8.60 3.55 -2.44
C ILE A 66 -7.09 3.37 -2.39
N ALA A 67 -6.60 2.53 -1.47
CA ALA A 67 -5.17 2.23 -1.41
C ALA A 67 -4.70 1.57 -2.71
N GLY A 68 -5.40 0.57 -3.24
CA GLY A 68 -5.04 -0.07 -4.51
C GLY A 68 -5.02 0.93 -5.68
N MET A 69 -5.99 1.82 -5.74
CA MET A 69 -6.05 2.87 -6.76
C MET A 69 -4.85 3.82 -6.68
N MET A 70 -4.35 4.15 -5.49
CA MET A 70 -3.13 4.95 -5.34
C MET A 70 -1.94 4.33 -6.09
N PHE A 71 -1.75 3.01 -5.96
CA PHE A 71 -0.69 2.29 -6.66
C PHE A 71 -0.92 2.25 -8.17
N VAL A 72 -2.17 2.01 -8.61
CA VAL A 72 -2.53 2.04 -10.03
C VAL A 72 -2.25 3.41 -10.64
N VAL A 73 -2.71 4.49 -10.00
CA VAL A 73 -2.43 5.86 -10.46
C VAL A 73 -0.93 6.11 -10.52
N ASN A 74 -0.18 5.74 -9.48
CA ASN A 74 1.26 5.92 -9.46
C ASN A 74 1.96 5.20 -10.63
N GLY A 75 1.60 3.94 -10.89
CA GLY A 75 2.18 3.17 -12.00
C GLY A 75 1.74 3.66 -13.38
N THR A 76 0.53 4.22 -13.52
CA THR A 76 0.08 4.81 -14.80
C THR A 76 0.75 6.14 -15.11
N ILE A 77 0.99 6.98 -14.10
CA ILE A 77 1.67 8.27 -14.28
C ILE A 77 3.17 8.08 -14.48
N ASN A 78 3.77 7.12 -13.76
CA ASN A 78 5.19 6.85 -13.84
C ASN A 78 5.47 5.57 -14.63
N ASN A 79 5.75 5.71 -15.93
CA ASN A 79 6.03 4.59 -16.83
C ASN A 79 7.16 3.65 -16.37
N LYS A 80 8.05 4.09 -15.47
CA LYS A 80 9.11 3.24 -14.90
C LYS A 80 8.62 2.37 -13.73
N LYS A 81 7.46 2.73 -13.14
CA LYS A 81 6.86 2.07 -11.98
C LYS A 81 5.60 1.26 -12.34
N TRP A 82 5.55 0.69 -13.55
CA TRP A 82 4.40 -0.11 -14.04
C TRP A 82 4.00 -1.24 -13.09
N TYR A 83 4.97 -1.79 -12.34
CA TYR A 83 4.74 -2.81 -11.32
C TYR A 83 3.73 -2.38 -10.26
N ASN A 84 3.58 -1.06 -10.01
CA ASN A 84 2.59 -0.53 -9.09
C ASN A 84 1.16 -0.75 -9.59
N ILE A 85 0.94 -0.86 -10.90
CA ILE A 85 -0.37 -1.28 -11.43
C ILE A 85 -0.71 -2.69 -10.96
N VAL A 86 0.25 -3.61 -11.06
CA VAL A 86 0.07 -5.00 -10.61
C VAL A 86 -0.17 -5.04 -9.11
N LEU A 87 0.67 -4.37 -8.31
CA LEU A 87 0.50 -4.31 -6.84
C LEU A 87 -0.86 -3.70 -6.45
N GLY A 88 -1.27 -2.62 -7.10
CA GLY A 88 -2.54 -1.96 -6.85
C GLY A 88 -3.75 -2.85 -7.16
N ILE A 89 -3.74 -3.51 -8.33
CA ILE A 89 -4.75 -4.51 -8.69
C ILE A 89 -4.73 -5.67 -7.69
N SER A 90 -3.56 -6.09 -7.23
CA SER A 90 -3.47 -7.17 -6.25
C SER A 90 -4.09 -6.80 -4.91
N LEU A 91 -3.87 -5.58 -4.42
CA LEU A 91 -4.52 -5.10 -3.19
C LEU A 91 -6.04 -5.00 -3.35
N MET A 92 -6.53 -4.57 -4.52
CA MET A 92 -7.97 -4.61 -4.82
C MET A 92 -8.48 -6.05 -4.87
N GLY A 93 -7.70 -7.00 -5.38
CA GLY A 93 -8.00 -8.43 -5.34
C GLY A 93 -8.18 -8.95 -3.91
N VAL A 94 -7.32 -8.55 -2.97
CA VAL A 94 -7.48 -8.88 -1.53
C VAL A 94 -8.82 -8.38 -0.97
N ALA A 95 -9.29 -7.22 -1.43
CA ALA A 95 -10.58 -6.66 -1.03
C ALA A 95 -11.78 -7.40 -1.63
N LEU A 96 -11.66 -7.83 -2.89
CA LEU A 96 -12.75 -8.44 -3.66
C LEU A 96 -12.92 -9.94 -3.37
N PHE A 97 -11.81 -10.67 -3.24
CA PHE A 97 -11.84 -12.11 -3.00
C PHE A 97 -11.90 -12.38 -1.51
N HIS A 98 -13.10 -12.70 -1.02
CA HIS A 98 -13.34 -12.98 0.38
C HIS A 98 -12.51 -14.18 0.86
N TRP A 99 -11.85 -14.04 2.01
CA TRP A 99 -10.88 -15.02 2.50
C TRP A 99 -11.47 -16.40 2.81
N LYS A 100 -12.79 -16.48 3.08
CA LYS A 100 -13.50 -17.76 3.32
C LYS A 100 -13.88 -18.49 2.04
N ASP A 101 -14.33 -17.75 1.03
CA ASP A 101 -14.92 -18.32 -0.19
C ASP A 101 -13.87 -18.53 -1.28
N PHE A 102 -12.82 -17.71 -1.28
CA PHE A 102 -11.77 -17.69 -2.30
C PHE A 102 -10.37 -17.67 -1.65
N GLU A 103 -10.15 -18.51 -0.63
CA GLU A 103 -8.93 -18.56 0.19
C GLU A 103 -7.64 -18.52 -0.65
N TRP A 104 -7.50 -19.43 -1.61
CA TRP A 104 -6.31 -19.51 -2.46
C TRP A 104 -6.10 -18.24 -3.29
N THR A 105 -7.16 -17.72 -3.91
CA THR A 105 -7.10 -16.50 -4.71
C THR A 105 -6.72 -15.30 -3.84
N HIS A 106 -7.32 -15.19 -2.66
CA HIS A 106 -7.02 -14.16 -1.67
C HIS A 106 -5.54 -14.20 -1.26
N ILE A 107 -5.02 -15.38 -0.90
CA ILE A 107 -3.63 -15.58 -0.48
C ILE A 107 -2.67 -15.22 -1.62
N ILE A 108 -2.96 -15.61 -2.86
CA ILE A 108 -2.13 -15.25 -4.02
C ILE A 108 -2.08 -13.72 -4.19
N PHE A 109 -3.22 -13.04 -4.13
CA PHE A 109 -3.27 -11.59 -4.23
C PHE A 109 -2.55 -10.87 -3.09
N ALA A 110 -2.74 -11.33 -1.85
CA ALA A 110 -2.03 -10.81 -0.68
C ALA A 110 -0.51 -11.03 -0.80
N GLY A 111 -0.10 -12.22 -1.24
CA GLY A 111 1.30 -12.57 -1.48
C GLY A 111 1.94 -11.68 -2.55
N ILE A 112 1.28 -11.52 -3.70
CA ILE A 112 1.76 -10.63 -4.77
C ILE A 112 1.88 -9.19 -4.25
N PHE A 113 0.89 -8.70 -3.50
CA PHE A 113 0.94 -7.34 -2.97
C PHE A 113 2.08 -7.14 -1.96
N PHE A 114 2.12 -7.92 -0.89
CA PHE A 114 3.08 -7.69 0.20
C PHE A 114 4.51 -8.08 -0.19
N LEU A 115 4.71 -9.28 -0.75
CA LEU A 115 6.05 -9.71 -1.18
C LEU A 115 6.52 -8.93 -2.40
N GLY A 116 5.62 -8.67 -3.36
CA GLY A 116 5.93 -7.85 -4.52
C GLY A 116 6.33 -6.43 -4.13
N SER A 117 5.66 -5.82 -3.14
CA SER A 117 6.07 -4.52 -2.61
C SER A 117 7.47 -4.55 -1.99
N ALA A 118 7.78 -5.57 -1.17
CA ALA A 118 9.12 -5.72 -0.58
C ALA A 118 10.22 -5.88 -1.65
N ILE A 119 9.96 -6.69 -2.69
CA ILE A 119 10.87 -6.87 -3.83
C ILE A 119 11.05 -5.55 -4.58
N VAL A 120 9.96 -4.85 -4.88
CA VAL A 120 10.01 -3.59 -5.62
C VAL A 120 10.83 -2.54 -4.87
N ILE A 121 10.56 -2.37 -3.57
CA ILE A 121 11.25 -1.39 -2.73
C ILE A 121 12.76 -1.66 -2.72
N SER A 122 13.17 -2.91 -2.54
CA SER A 122 14.59 -3.27 -2.49
C SER A 122 15.29 -3.24 -3.86
N TYR A 123 14.61 -3.63 -4.93
CA TYR A 123 15.21 -3.79 -6.25
C TYR A 123 15.28 -2.48 -7.04
N TYR A 124 14.26 -1.63 -6.96
CA TYR A 124 14.15 -0.42 -7.78
C TYR A 124 14.66 0.86 -7.10
N THR A 125 15.09 0.78 -5.83
CA THR A 125 15.67 1.95 -5.15
C THR A 125 17.07 2.28 -5.67
N SER A 126 17.53 3.51 -5.45
CA SER A 126 18.89 3.92 -5.83
C SER A 126 19.98 3.35 -4.92
N LYS A 127 21.21 3.26 -5.44
CA LYS A 127 22.38 2.79 -4.66
C LYS A 127 22.60 3.57 -3.36
N LYS A 128 22.19 4.84 -3.31
CA LYS A 128 22.35 5.69 -2.12
C LYS A 128 21.40 5.28 -0.99
N GLN A 129 20.21 4.79 -1.34
CA GLN A 129 19.15 4.43 -0.38
C GLN A 129 18.97 2.91 -0.23
N TYR A 130 19.73 2.12 -1.00
CA TYR A 130 19.68 0.66 -1.01
C TYR A 130 19.62 0.02 0.38
N TRP A 131 20.47 0.45 1.31
CA TRP A 131 20.47 -0.07 2.67
C TRP A 131 19.16 0.19 3.41
N ILE A 132 18.60 1.39 3.30
CA ILE A 132 17.32 1.75 3.93
C ILE A 132 16.19 0.91 3.33
N ALA A 133 16.15 0.80 2.00
CA ALA A 133 15.14 0.02 1.30
C ALA A 133 15.21 -1.48 1.60
N CYS A 134 16.42 -2.05 1.67
CA CYS A 134 16.62 -3.43 2.10
C CYS A 134 16.16 -3.66 3.53
N THR A 135 16.48 -2.74 4.46
CA THR A 135 15.98 -2.84 5.85
C THR A 135 14.45 -2.80 5.88
N ILE A 136 13.83 -1.89 5.14
CA ILE A 136 12.38 -1.79 5.00
C ILE A 136 11.78 -3.10 4.47
N ALA A 137 12.32 -3.64 3.37
CA ALA A 137 11.85 -4.88 2.76
C ALA A 137 12.00 -6.07 3.71
N ILE A 138 13.13 -6.15 4.43
CA ILE A 138 13.37 -7.18 5.45
C ILE A 138 12.35 -7.07 6.58
N ILE A 139 12.02 -5.87 7.05
CA ILE A 139 11.01 -5.71 8.12
C ILE A 139 9.64 -6.19 7.65
N ILE A 140 9.23 -5.90 6.40
CA ILE A 140 7.97 -6.40 5.83
C ILE A 140 7.96 -7.95 5.80
N VAL A 141 9.04 -8.56 5.32
CA VAL A 141 9.11 -10.03 5.22
C VAL A 141 9.16 -10.65 6.61
N LEU A 142 9.97 -10.10 7.53
CA LEU A 142 10.08 -10.59 8.90
C LEU A 142 8.80 -10.40 9.70
N SER A 143 8.03 -9.33 9.49
CA SER A 143 6.75 -9.15 10.18
C SER A 143 5.78 -10.26 9.77
N LEU A 144 5.69 -10.57 8.48
CA LEU A 144 4.86 -11.67 7.99
C LEU A 144 5.36 -13.04 8.48
N LEU A 145 6.68 -13.30 8.47
CA LEU A 145 7.25 -14.56 8.96
C LEU A 145 7.16 -14.72 10.49
N ALA A 146 7.24 -13.63 11.26
CA ALA A 146 7.14 -13.65 12.71
C ALA A 146 5.77 -14.18 13.19
N HIS A 147 4.73 -14.00 12.37
CA HIS A 147 3.44 -14.64 12.61
C HIS A 147 3.51 -16.16 12.39
N PHE A 148 4.01 -16.60 11.23
CA PHE A 148 3.96 -18.02 10.83
C PHE A 148 4.88 -18.96 11.61
N TRP A 149 6.04 -18.48 12.05
CA TRP A 149 7.06 -19.34 12.68
C TRP A 149 7.15 -19.18 14.19
N LEU A 150 6.86 -17.97 14.68
CA LEU A 150 7.15 -17.61 16.06
C LEU A 150 5.88 -17.31 16.86
N HIS A 151 4.76 -17.05 16.18
CA HIS A 151 3.51 -16.57 16.78
C HIS A 151 3.70 -15.37 17.73
N TRP A 152 4.76 -14.59 17.52
CA TRP A 152 5.12 -13.47 18.39
C TRP A 152 4.20 -12.26 18.20
N ILE A 153 3.62 -12.13 17.01
CA ILE A 153 2.68 -11.08 16.66
C ILE A 153 1.45 -11.66 15.96
N SER A 154 0.31 -11.00 16.12
CA SER A 154 -0.89 -11.32 15.36
C SER A 154 -0.68 -11.04 13.88
N LEU A 155 -1.40 -11.76 13.01
CA LEU A 155 -1.35 -11.52 11.56
C LEU A 155 -1.80 -10.08 11.25
N PHE A 156 -2.77 -9.55 11.98
CA PHE A 156 -3.20 -8.15 11.91
C PHE A 156 -2.05 -7.18 12.17
N ALA A 157 -1.23 -7.41 13.21
CA ALA A 157 -0.08 -6.56 13.50
C ALA A 157 0.99 -6.68 12.39
N ALA A 158 1.23 -7.89 11.89
CA ALA A 158 2.16 -8.13 10.79
C ALA A 158 1.75 -7.38 9.51
N GLU A 159 0.48 -7.48 9.13
CA GLU A 159 -0.11 -6.81 7.96
C GLU A 159 -0.16 -5.29 8.16
N TRP A 160 -0.43 -4.80 9.37
CA TRP A 160 -0.39 -3.37 9.66
C TRP A 160 1.02 -2.81 9.53
N ILE A 161 2.02 -3.48 10.09
CA ILE A 161 3.43 -3.08 9.93
C ILE A 161 3.79 -3.05 8.46
N ALA A 162 3.45 -4.11 7.71
CA ALA A 162 3.76 -4.20 6.28
C ALA A 162 3.07 -3.08 5.47
N LEU A 163 1.76 -2.92 5.61
CA LEU A 163 0.97 -1.91 4.89
C LEU A 163 1.40 -0.49 5.27
N GLY A 164 1.66 -0.25 6.57
CA GLY A 164 2.12 1.02 7.09
C GLY A 164 3.49 1.40 6.54
N ILE A 165 4.45 0.47 6.51
CA ILE A 165 5.77 0.71 5.93
C ILE A 165 5.67 1.00 4.44
N ILE A 166 4.86 0.24 3.69
CA ILE A 166 4.65 0.49 2.26
C ILE A 166 4.02 1.88 2.04
N GLY A 167 3.04 2.27 2.85
CA GLY A 167 2.45 3.60 2.82
C GLY A 167 3.45 4.72 3.15
N ILE A 168 4.31 4.51 4.15
CA ILE A 168 5.38 5.46 4.50
C ILE A 168 6.38 5.60 3.35
N GLN A 169 6.79 4.50 2.74
CA GLN A 169 7.69 4.51 1.58
C GLN A 169 7.12 5.37 0.45
N TYR A 170 5.85 5.15 0.08
CA TYR A 170 5.15 5.96 -0.92
C TYR A 170 5.07 7.44 -0.54
N LEU A 171 4.81 7.73 0.73
CA LEU A 171 4.76 9.09 1.24
C LEU A 171 6.12 9.79 1.08
N LEU A 172 7.21 9.10 1.43
CA LEU A 172 8.58 9.61 1.33
C LEU A 172 9.03 9.78 -0.13
N GLU A 173 8.64 8.86 -1.02
CA GLU A 173 8.85 8.99 -2.46
C GLU A 173 8.14 10.21 -3.03
N SER A 174 6.88 10.46 -2.62
CA SER A 174 6.13 11.65 -3.05
C SER A 174 6.73 12.96 -2.52
N TYR A 175 7.48 12.92 -1.42
CA TYR A 175 8.28 14.07 -0.95
C TYR A 175 9.65 14.19 -1.64
N GLY A 176 10.06 13.21 -2.45
CA GLY A 176 11.40 13.15 -3.05
C GLY A 176 12.50 12.89 -2.03
N VAL A 177 12.16 12.33 -0.87
CA VAL A 177 13.14 11.89 0.15
C VAL A 177 13.74 10.54 -0.24
N LEU A 178 12.89 9.68 -0.83
CA LEU A 178 13.27 8.39 -1.40
C LEU A 178 12.95 8.35 -2.90
N ASP A 179 13.63 7.45 -3.61
CA ASP A 179 13.60 7.33 -5.08
C ASP A 179 12.66 6.18 -5.54
#